data_AF-A0A9X1UXK1-F1
#
_entry.id   AF-A0A9X1UXK1-F1
#
_cell.length_a   1.000
_cell.length_b   1.000
_cell.length_c   1.000
_cell.angle_alpha   90.00
_cell.angle_beta   90.00
_cell.angle_gamma   90.00
#
_symmetry.space_group_name_H-M   'P 1'
#
loop_
_entity.id
_entity.type
_entity.pdbx_description
1 polymer ?
#
loop_
_entity_poly.entity_id
_entity_poly.type
_entity_poly.pdbx_seq_one_letter_code
_entity_poly.pdbx_strand_id
1 'polypeptide(L)' 'MDLEKVKSLHHTHIWSLEGEHHVFTSHIVLKEVENFDQVLEVKNANKECLEEYQFEHYTIETELDSETYKLR' A
#
# COMPACT_ATOMS: atom_id res chain seq x y z
N MET A 1 3.83 -1.28 12.26
CA MET A 1 3.37 -0.66 10.99
C MET A 1 3.46 0.83 11.17
N ASP A 2 4.46 1.48 10.56
CA ASP A 2 4.65 2.92 10.69
C ASP A 2 3.72 3.66 9.70
N LEU A 3 2.46 3.82 10.12
CA LEU A 3 1.41 4.48 9.32
C LEU A 3 1.63 5.99 9.21
N GLU A 4 2.60 6.57 9.93
CA GLU A 4 2.83 8.02 9.93
C GLU A 4 3.20 8.55 8.54
N LYS A 5 3.82 7.71 7.70
CA LYS A 5 4.19 8.05 6.32
C LYS A 5 3.06 7.85 5.31
N VAL A 6 1.92 7.27 5.70
CA VAL A 6 0.75 7.12 4.82
C VAL A 6 -0.07 8.41 4.85
N LYS A 7 -0.24 9.07 3.71
CA LYS A 7 -1.10 10.26 3.56
C LYS A 7 -2.55 9.84 3.37
N SER A 8 -2.79 8.90 2.45
CA SER A 8 -4.14 8.46 2.10
C SER A 8 -4.12 7.10 1.39
N LEU A 9 -5.29 6.46 1.38
CA LEU A 9 -5.60 5.28 0.58
C LEU A 9 -6.72 5.64 -0.40
N HIS A 10 -6.60 5.19 -1.64
CA HIS A 10 -7.67 5.32 -2.63
C HIS A 10 -7.69 4.12 -3.58
N HIS A 11 -8.75 4.04 -4.40
CA HIS A 11 -9.04 2.88 -5.25
C HIS A 11 -8.92 1.54 -4.49
N THR A 12 -9.33 1.54 -3.22
CA THR A 12 -9.32 0.35 -2.37
C THR A 12 -10.54 -0.49 -2.70
N HIS A 13 -10.30 -1.67 -3.27
CA HIS A 13 -11.33 -2.60 -3.69
C HIS A 13 -11.05 -3.99 -3.15
N ILE A 14 -12.12 -4.65 -2.72
CA ILE A 14 -12.15 -6.08 -2.46
C ILE A 14 -13.19 -6.67 -3.39
N TRP A 15 -12.81 -7.71 -4.12
CA TRP A 15 -13.70 -8.41 -5.03
C TRP A 15 -13.38 -9.91 -4.99
N SER A 16 -14.37 -10.74 -5.32
CA SER A 16 -14.17 -12.19 -5.38
C SER A 16 -13.97 -12.64 -6.82
N LEU A 17 -12.87 -13.34 -7.11
CA LEU A 17 -12.73 -14.11 -8.33
C LEU A 17 -13.59 -15.37 -8.18
N GLU A 18 -14.61 -15.49 -9.03
CA GLU A 18 -15.55 -16.63 -9.05
C GLU A 18 -16.32 -16.89 -7.74
N GLY A 19 -16.42 -15.89 -6.86
CA GLY A 19 -17.23 -15.95 -5.64
C GLY A 19 -16.53 -16.57 -4.42
N GLU A 20 -15.38 -17.23 -4.59
CA GLU A 20 -14.66 -17.90 -3.50
C GLU A 20 -13.31 -17.25 -3.17
N HIS A 21 -12.63 -16.66 -4.15
CA HIS A 21 -11.27 -16.16 -3.99
C HIS A 21 -11.25 -14.65 -3.79
N HIS A 22 -10.93 -14.18 -2.60
CA HIS A 22 -10.87 -12.74 -2.34
C HIS A 22 -9.60 -12.11 -2.90
N VAL A 23 -9.77 -11.06 -3.70
CA VAL A 23 -8.70 -10.25 -4.27
C VAL A 23 -8.78 -8.84 -3.69
N PHE A 24 -7.65 -8.36 -3.18
CA PHE A 24 -7.51 -7.01 -2.63
C PHE A 24 -6.66 -6.12 -3.55
N THR A 25 -7.12 -4.90 -3.83
CA THR A 25 -6.31 -3.91 -4.55
C THR A 25 -6.41 -2.57 -3.85
N SER A 26 -5.29 -1.88 -3.62
CA SER A 26 -5.31 -0.53 -3.06
C SER A 26 -4.12 0.30 -3.53
N HIS A 27 -4.36 1.60 -3.70
CA HIS A 27 -3.31 2.59 -3.92
C HIS A 27 -3.01 3.30 -2.61
N ILE A 28 -1.73 3.43 -2.29
CA ILE A 28 -1.25 4.05 -1.05
C ILE A 28 -0.43 5.28 -1.41
N VAL A 29 -0.88 6.44 -0.97
CA VAL A 29 -0.14 7.69 -1.12
C VAL A 29 0.76 7.88 0.09
N LEU A 30 2.07 8.00 -0.15
CA LEU A 30 3.06 8.28 0.88
C LEU A 30 3.39 9.76 0.94
N LYS A 31 3.55 10.30 2.15
CA LYS A 31 4.02 11.66 2.42
C LYS A 31 5.40 11.64 3.07
N GLU A 32 6.12 12.76 2.91
CA GLU A 32 7.38 13.01 3.61
C GLU A 32 8.42 11.90 3.41
N VAL A 33 8.46 11.36 2.19
CA VAL A 33 9.43 10.35 1.77
C VAL A 33 10.74 11.03 1.39
N GLU A 34 11.80 10.66 2.08
CA GLU A 34 13.15 11.22 1.92
C GLU A 34 14.05 10.33 1.07
N ASN A 35 13.82 9.02 1.09
CA ASN A 35 14.62 8.04 0.35
C ASN A 35 13.78 6.83 -0.08
N PHE A 36 14.35 6.00 -0.95
CA PHE A 36 13.68 4.80 -1.46
C PHE A 36 13.48 3.71 -0.39
N ASP A 37 14.36 3.66 0.63
CA ASP A 37 14.25 2.67 1.71
C ASP A 37 12.96 2.87 2.51
N GLN A 38 12.54 4.12 2.74
CA GLN A 38 11.25 4.44 3.37
C GLN A 38 10.05 3.93 2.55
N VAL A 39 10.12 4.00 1.22
CA VAL A 39 9.08 3.44 0.34
C VAL A 39 9.02 1.92 0.49
N LEU A 40 10.19 1.27 0.53
CA LEU A 40 10.29 -0.17 0.68
C LEU A 40 9.79 -0.64 2.05
N GLU A 41 10.09 0.10 3.12
CA GLU A 41 9.62 -0.18 4.48
C GLU A 41 8.09 -0.14 4.56
N VAL A 42 7.46 0.92 4.05
CA VAL A 42 6.00 1.02 4.03
C VAL A 42 5.38 -0.07 3.16
N LYS A 43 5.99 -0.37 2.00
CA LYS A 43 5.52 -1.46 1.13
C LYS A 43 5.58 -2.82 1.83
N ASN A 44 6.67 -3.12 2.54
CA ASN A 44 6.82 -4.38 3.27
C ASN A 44 5.85 -4.45 4.45
N ALA A 45 5.68 -3.38 5.21
CA ALA A 45 4.73 -3.33 6.32
C ALA A 45 3.28 -3.56 5.84
N ASN A 46 2.91 -3.03 4.66
CA ASN A 46 1.59 -3.31 4.07
C ASN A 46 1.45 -4.76 3.60
N LYS A 47 2.52 -5.36 3.06
CA LYS A 47 2.51 -6.78 2.69
C LYS A 47 2.34 -7.68 3.92
N GLU A 48 3.12 -7.44 4.97
CA GLU A 48 3.01 -8.19 6.23
C GLU A 48 1.59 -8.09 6.82
N CYS A 49 0.99 -6.89 6.79
CA CYS A 49 -0.39 -6.70 7.22
C CYS A 49 -1.37 -7.53 6.37
N LEU A 50 -1.18 -7.57 5.04
CA LEU A 50 -2.05 -8.33 4.14
C LEU A 50 -1.84 -9.85 4.23
N GLU A 51 -0.68 -10.33 4.67
CA GLU A 51 -0.43 -11.75 4.90
C GLU A 51 -1.29 -12.32 6.03
N GLU A 52 -1.77 -11.50 6.97
CA GLU A 52 -2.74 -11.92 7.99
C GLU A 52 -4.13 -12.21 7.41
N TYR A 53 -4.42 -11.77 6.18
CA TYR A 53 -5.71 -11.95 5.52
C TYR A 53 -5.65 -13.09 4.49
N GLN A 54 -6.76 -13.82 4.36
CA GLN A 54 -6.89 -14.93 3.41
C GLN A 54 -7.21 -14.43 1.98
N PHE A 55 -6.45 -13.47 1.47
CA PHE A 55 -6.56 -13.03 0.08
C PHE A 55 -5.80 -14.00 -0.84
N GLU A 56 -6.45 -14.44 -1.91
CA GLU A 56 -5.83 -15.23 -2.98
C GLU A 56 -4.72 -14.42 -3.66
N HIS A 57 -5.05 -13.16 -3.94
CA HIS A 57 -4.18 -12.19 -4.55
C HIS A 57 -4.38 -10.84 -3.91
N TYR A 58 -3.29 -10.08 -3.81
CA TYR A 58 -3.38 -8.68 -3.44
C TYR A 58 -2.42 -7.84 -4.27
N THR A 59 -2.83 -6.62 -4.59
CA THR A 59 -2.01 -5.62 -5.28
C THR A 59 -1.99 -4.35 -4.45
N ILE A 60 -0.78 -3.92 -4.09
CA ILE A 60 -0.52 -2.64 -3.43
C ILE A 60 0.27 -1.79 -4.41
N GLU A 61 -0.31 -0.70 -4.88
CA GLU A 61 0.40 0.34 -5.60
C GLU A 61 0.82 1.45 -4.64
N THR A 62 2.03 1.98 -4.83
CA THR A 62 2.58 3.02 -3.96
C THR A 62 2.80 4.28 -4.78
N GLU A 63 2.12 5.35 -4.38
CA GLU A 63 2.20 6.68 -4.98
C GLU A 63 2.92 7.62 -4.02
N LEU A 64 3.60 8.62 -4.57
CA LEU A 64 4.31 9.62 -3.78
C LEU A 64 3.58 10.94 -3.86
N ASP A 65 3.34 11.53 -2.71
CA ASP A 65 2.68 12.81 -2.61
C ASP A 65 3.55 13.93 -3.21
N SER A 66 3.09 14.51 -4.32
CA SER A 66 3.85 15.52 -5.06
C SER A 66 4.10 16.81 -4.27
N GLU A 67 3.30 17.08 -3.23
CA GLU A 67 3.48 18.24 -2.35
C GLU A 67 4.61 18.03 -1.31
N THR A 68 4.89 16.78 -0.92
CA THR A 68 5.85 16.46 0.15
C THR A 68 7.04 15.61 -0.30
N TYR A 69 7.10 15.21 -1.57
CA TYR A 69 8.19 14.47 -2.18
C TYR A 69 9.52 15.25 -2.18
N LYS A 70 10.57 14.69 -1.57
CA LYS A 70 11.91 15.30 -1.47
C LYS A 70 13.06 14.36 -1.84
N LEU A 71 12.84 13.39 -2.72
CA LEU A 71 13.96 12.58 -3.26
C LEU A 71 14.84 13.49 -4.15
N ARG A 72 16.08 13.70 -3.70
CA ARG A 72 17.12 14.50 -4.36
C ARG A 72 18.21 13.61 -4.92
#